data_AF-A0AAD6U9D2-F1
#
_entry.id   AF-A0AAD6U9D2-F1
#
_cell.length_a   1.000
_cell.length_b   1.000
_cell.length_c   1.000
_cell.angle_alpha   90.00
_cell.angle_beta   90.00
_cell.angle_gamma   90.00
#
_symmetry.space_group_name_H-M   'P 1'
#
loop_
_entity.id
_entity.type
_entity.pdbx_description
1 polymer ?
#
loop_
_entity_poly.entity_id
_entity_poly.type
_entity_poly.pdbx_seq_one_letter_code
_entity_poly.pdbx_strand_id
1 'polypeptide(L)'
;MSSMLLGPLADLQTLSHTLFLSLSPVQSKPPPPPPLSAFLSCDQALSSAVNLGHTHQIKQRKIEELKDEILELDQRWREICMELEAGKRDLEEMIEEGEERIRSVEQAKKASIPYPELLAYAQSLSAFTSAPPNMPDLTLPGQPPPPLFFPPFPNEEKMRRGRLNAEAPLGLLGETHSVGRAPTVSPPKAPDASQHFGNPYRQDIRGPQPQLFDLDLDLNPDL
;
A
#
# COMPACT_ATOMS: atom_id res chain seq x y z
N MET A 1 -45.36 12.10 -29.92
CA MET A 1 -45.33 12.35 -31.38
C MET A 1 -46.23 11.39 -32.15
N SER A 2 -46.22 10.08 -31.84
CA SER A 2 -47.13 9.10 -32.45
C SER A 2 -48.61 9.50 -32.37
N SER A 3 -49.06 10.03 -31.24
CA SER A 3 -50.45 10.50 -31.06
C SER A 3 -50.82 11.72 -31.92
N MET A 4 -49.87 12.60 -32.24
CA MET A 4 -50.11 13.80 -33.07
C MET A 4 -50.26 13.48 -34.55
N LEU A 5 -49.62 12.41 -35.02
CA LEU A 5 -49.77 11.93 -36.40
C LEU A 5 -50.96 10.97 -36.54
N LEU A 6 -51.23 10.14 -35.52
CA LEU A 6 -52.31 9.15 -35.57
C LEU A 6 -53.70 9.79 -35.65
N GLY A 7 -53.93 10.93 -34.98
CA GLY A 7 -55.20 11.65 -35.02
C GLY A 7 -55.65 12.02 -36.44
N PRO A 8 -54.91 12.89 -37.16
CA PRO A 8 -55.30 13.30 -38.51
C PRO A 8 -55.32 12.14 -39.53
N LEU A 9 -54.54 11.08 -39.30
CA LEU A 9 -54.52 9.88 -40.15
C LEU A 9 -55.78 9.02 -39.94
N ALA A 10 -56.23 8.87 -38.68
CA ALA A 10 -57.51 8.25 -38.37
C ALA A 10 -58.69 9.08 -38.91
N ASP A 11 -58.62 10.41 -38.79
CA ASP A 11 -59.63 11.31 -39.33
C ASP A 11 -59.72 11.19 -40.87
N LEU A 12 -58.58 11.19 -41.57
CA LEU A 12 -58.53 10.97 -43.01
C LEU A 12 -59.09 9.59 -43.41
N GLN A 13 -58.80 8.55 -42.63
CA GLN A 13 -59.36 7.22 -42.83
C GLN A 13 -60.90 7.25 -42.68
N THR A 14 -61.44 7.89 -41.65
CA THR A 14 -62.91 7.99 -41.48
C THR A 14 -63.57 8.82 -42.59
N LEU A 15 -62.95 9.93 -43.01
CA LEU A 15 -63.45 10.78 -44.09
C LEU A 15 -63.43 10.05 -45.45
N SER A 16 -62.38 9.29 -45.74
CA SER A 16 -62.32 8.49 -46.97
C SER A 16 -63.35 7.35 -46.97
N HIS A 17 -63.51 6.61 -45.87
CA HIS A 17 -64.54 5.59 -45.76
C HIS A 17 -65.96 6.16 -45.92
N THR A 18 -66.26 7.30 -45.30
CA THR A 18 -67.58 7.96 -45.44
C THR A 18 -67.84 8.46 -46.86
N LEU A 19 -66.81 8.98 -47.54
CA LEU A 19 -66.90 9.35 -48.96
C LEU A 19 -67.20 8.11 -49.83
N PHE A 20 -66.48 7.00 -49.66
CA PHE A 20 -66.73 5.79 -50.43
C PHE A 20 -68.12 5.19 -50.17
N LEU A 21 -68.62 5.24 -48.92
CA LEU A 21 -69.98 4.82 -48.59
C LEU A 21 -71.04 5.71 -49.25
N SER A 22 -70.80 7.02 -49.33
CA SER A 22 -71.71 7.97 -50.01
C SER A 22 -71.81 7.75 -51.52
N LEU A 23 -70.77 7.16 -52.14
CA LEU A 23 -70.72 6.82 -53.56
C LEU A 23 -71.23 5.39 -53.87
N SER A 24 -71.56 4.60 -52.85
CA SER A 24 -72.00 3.21 -53.01
C SER A 24 -73.46 3.09 -53.48
N PRO A 25 -73.84 2.02 -54.18
CA PRO A 25 -75.15 1.90 -54.85
C PRO A 25 -76.34 1.85 -53.87
N VAL A 26 -77.50 2.29 -54.38
CA VAL A 26 -78.76 2.73 -53.73
C VAL A 26 -79.49 1.72 -52.80
N GLN A 27 -78.89 0.59 -52.46
CA GLN A 27 -79.53 -0.44 -51.60
C GLN A 27 -79.67 0.03 -50.14
N SER A 28 -78.91 1.04 -49.71
CA SER A 28 -78.99 1.71 -48.42
C SER A 28 -79.09 3.22 -48.65
N LYS A 29 -79.90 3.93 -47.86
CA LYS A 29 -79.95 5.40 -47.85
C LYS A 29 -78.51 5.91 -47.59
N PRO A 30 -77.79 6.46 -48.57
CA PRO A 30 -76.38 6.75 -48.39
C PRO A 30 -76.21 7.88 -47.37
N PRO A 31 -75.17 7.83 -46.52
CA PRO A 31 -74.82 8.95 -45.65
C PRO A 31 -74.47 10.18 -46.51
N PRO A 32 -74.73 11.40 -46.03
CA PRO A 32 -74.38 12.61 -46.76
C PRO A 32 -72.87 12.63 -47.03
N PRO A 33 -72.44 13.07 -48.23
CA PRO A 33 -71.03 13.13 -48.57
C PRO A 33 -70.28 14.06 -47.60
N PRO A 34 -69.08 13.68 -47.13
CA PRO A 34 -68.29 14.52 -46.25
C PRO A 34 -67.91 15.83 -46.96
N PRO A 35 -67.90 16.97 -46.24
CA PRO A 35 -67.55 18.25 -46.83
C PRO A 35 -66.07 18.30 -47.22
N LEU A 36 -65.77 18.87 -48.38
CA LEU A 36 -64.40 19.03 -48.90
C LEU A 36 -63.48 19.77 -47.92
N SER A 37 -64.03 20.72 -47.16
CA SER A 37 -63.30 21.47 -46.14
C SER A 37 -62.70 20.59 -45.05
N ALA A 38 -63.33 19.46 -44.71
CA ALA A 38 -62.82 18.52 -43.70
C ALA A 38 -61.56 17.78 -44.17
N PHE A 39 -61.46 17.48 -45.47
CA PHE A 39 -60.23 16.91 -46.05
C PHE A 39 -59.09 17.93 -46.04
N LEU A 40 -59.39 19.19 -46.40
CA LEU A 40 -58.39 20.26 -46.38
C LEU A 40 -57.87 20.54 -44.97
N SER A 41 -58.75 20.53 -43.96
CA SER A 41 -58.32 20.71 -42.57
C SER A 41 -57.48 19.53 -42.07
N CYS A 42 -57.82 18.29 -42.45
CA CYS A 42 -57.01 17.12 -42.12
C CYS A 42 -55.63 17.18 -42.79
N ASP A 43 -55.57 17.56 -44.07
CA ASP A 43 -54.31 17.71 -44.81
C ASP A 43 -53.41 18.81 -44.21
N GLN A 44 -54.01 19.94 -43.82
CA GLN A 44 -53.30 21.01 -43.11
C GLN A 44 -52.80 20.54 -41.74
N ALA A 45 -53.61 19.79 -40.99
CA ALA A 45 -53.20 19.23 -39.70
C ALA A 45 -52.04 18.23 -39.87
N LEU A 46 -52.13 17.34 -40.85
CA LEU A 46 -51.12 16.31 -41.13
C LEU A 46 -49.79 16.94 -41.58
N SER A 47 -49.83 17.90 -42.50
CA SER A 47 -48.64 18.64 -42.94
C SER A 47 -47.99 19.42 -41.79
N SER A 48 -48.77 20.06 -40.91
CA SER A 48 -48.24 20.76 -39.74
C SER A 48 -47.55 19.79 -38.75
N ALA A 49 -48.15 18.61 -38.52
CA ALA A 49 -47.62 17.59 -37.63
C ALA A 49 -46.32 16.97 -38.19
N VAL A 50 -46.26 16.73 -39.51
CA VAL A 50 -45.05 16.24 -40.19
C VAL A 50 -43.93 17.27 -40.12
N ASN A 51 -44.21 18.54 -40.41
CA ASN A 51 -43.23 19.62 -40.30
C ASN A 51 -42.68 19.73 -38.87
N LEU A 52 -43.55 19.68 -37.87
CA LEU A 52 -43.15 19.67 -36.47
C LEU A 52 -42.27 18.45 -36.15
N GLY A 53 -42.66 17.26 -36.59
CA GLY A 53 -41.88 16.03 -36.43
C GLY A 53 -40.48 16.14 -37.02
N HIS A 54 -40.35 16.73 -38.22
CA HIS A 54 -39.06 16.99 -38.84
C HIS A 54 -38.19 17.94 -38.00
N THR A 55 -38.76 19.04 -37.48
CA THR A 55 -38.00 19.95 -36.60
C THR A 55 -37.53 19.28 -35.31
N HIS A 56 -38.36 18.41 -34.71
CA HIS A 56 -37.95 17.64 -33.55
C HIS A 56 -36.87 16.62 -33.88
N GLN A 57 -36.93 15.98 -35.04
CA GLN A 57 -35.92 15.01 -35.45
C GLN A 57 -34.55 15.66 -35.62
N ILE A 58 -34.48 16.86 -36.20
CA ILE A 58 -33.24 17.65 -36.28
C ILE A 58 -32.71 17.97 -34.88
N LYS A 59 -33.58 18.47 -33.99
CA LYS A 59 -33.20 18.79 -32.61
C LYS A 59 -32.75 17.55 -31.83
N GLN A 60 -33.40 16.41 -32.05
CA GLN A 60 -33.08 15.15 -31.41
C GLN A 60 -31.68 14.66 -31.82
N ARG A 61 -31.33 14.72 -33.11
CA ARG A 61 -29.97 14.43 -33.56
C ARG A 61 -28.96 15.35 -32.89
N LYS A 62 -29.29 16.64 -32.76
CA LYS A 62 -28.39 17.57 -32.08
C LYS A 62 -28.21 17.24 -30.59
N ILE A 63 -29.28 16.80 -29.92
CA ILE A 63 -29.22 16.35 -28.53
C ILE A 63 -28.35 15.09 -28.41
N GLU A 64 -28.44 14.16 -29.36
CA GLU A 64 -27.62 12.95 -29.39
C GLU A 64 -26.13 13.31 -29.57
N GLU A 65 -25.80 14.17 -30.54
CA GLU A 65 -24.42 14.67 -30.71
C GLU A 65 -23.87 15.32 -29.43
N LEU A 66 -24.65 16.18 -28.78
CA LEU A 66 -24.22 16.86 -27.55
C LEU A 66 -24.08 15.88 -26.37
N LYS A 67 -24.88 14.81 -26.33
CA LYS A 67 -24.73 13.77 -25.32
C LYS A 67 -23.43 13.03 -25.49
N ASP A 68 -23.09 12.67 -26.73
CA ASP A 68 -21.83 11.98 -27.03
C ASP A 68 -20.63 12.87 -26.66
N GLU A 69 -20.68 14.17 -26.98
CA GLU A 69 -19.66 15.15 -26.58
C GLU A 69 -19.51 15.24 -25.06
N ILE A 70 -20.62 15.27 -24.30
CA ILE A 70 -20.58 15.27 -22.83
C ILE A 70 -19.93 14.00 -22.30
N LEU A 71 -20.23 12.84 -22.88
CA LEU A 71 -19.63 11.57 -22.45
C LEU A 71 -18.13 11.53 -22.73
N GLU A 72 -17.68 12.04 -23.88
CA GLU A 72 -16.25 12.17 -24.18
C GLU A 72 -15.54 13.11 -23.20
N LEU A 73 -16.17 14.25 -22.87
CA LEU A 73 -15.62 15.20 -21.90
C LEU A 73 -15.54 14.60 -20.49
N ASP A 74 -16.57 13.85 -20.06
CA ASP A 74 -16.55 13.16 -18.77
C ASP A 74 -15.45 12.09 -18.71
N GLN A 75 -15.24 11.36 -19.81
CA GLN A 75 -14.13 10.41 -19.90
C GLN A 75 -12.78 11.10 -19.75
N ARG A 76 -12.52 12.17 -20.51
CA ARG A 76 -11.27 12.95 -20.41
C ARG A 76 -11.08 13.53 -19.02
N TRP A 77 -12.16 14.02 -18.40
CA TRP A 77 -12.11 14.52 -17.02
C TRP A 77 -11.67 13.44 -16.03
N ARG A 78 -12.24 12.24 -16.14
CA ARG A 78 -11.86 11.10 -15.29
C ARG A 78 -10.40 10.71 -15.48
N GLU A 79 -9.92 10.67 -16.72
CA GLU A 79 -8.51 10.39 -17.05
C GLU A 79 -7.58 11.41 -16.37
N ILE A 80 -7.89 12.70 -16.48
CA ILE A 80 -7.13 13.78 -15.80
C ILE A 80 -7.15 13.60 -14.27
N CYS A 81 -8.31 13.29 -13.68
CA CYS A 81 -8.40 13.05 -12.24
C CYS A 81 -7.55 11.85 -11.79
N MET A 82 -7.53 10.76 -12.58
CA MET A 82 -6.71 9.59 -12.28
C MET A 82 -5.22 9.89 -12.38
N GLU A 83 -4.79 10.60 -13.43
CA GLU A 83 -3.40 11.03 -13.59
C GLU A 83 -2.96 11.96 -12.45
N LEU A 84 -3.82 12.90 -12.06
CA LEU A 84 -3.54 13.81 -10.94
C LEU A 84 -3.41 13.07 -9.61
N GLU A 85 -4.28 12.10 -9.36
CA GLU A 85 -4.24 11.28 -8.15
C GLU A 85 -2.99 10.39 -8.11
N ALA A 86 -2.61 9.79 -9.24
CA ALA A 86 -1.37 9.04 -9.36
C ALA A 86 -0.15 9.94 -9.11
N GLY A 87 -0.05 11.08 -9.81
CA GLY A 87 1.05 12.02 -9.61
C GLY A 87 1.12 12.57 -8.19
N LYS A 88 -0.02 12.76 -7.52
CA LYS A 88 -0.05 13.13 -6.11
C LYS A 88 0.55 12.03 -5.22
N ARG A 89 0.16 10.76 -5.41
CA ARG A 89 0.70 9.64 -4.64
C ARG A 89 2.21 9.50 -4.81
N ASP A 90 2.69 9.60 -6.05
CA ASP A 90 4.13 9.51 -6.35
C ASP A 90 4.91 10.65 -5.68
N LEU A 91 4.34 11.86 -5.66
CA LEU A 91 4.94 13.00 -4.95
C LEU A 91 4.96 12.81 -3.43
N GLU A 92 3.89 12.26 -2.86
CA GLU A 92 3.82 11.94 -1.43
C GLU A 92 4.90 10.91 -1.05
N GLU A 93 5.06 9.84 -1.83
CA GLU A 93 6.10 8.83 -1.63
C GLU A 93 7.51 9.44 -1.72
N MET A 94 7.79 10.27 -2.74
CA MET A 94 9.08 10.95 -2.87
C MET A 94 9.37 11.88 -1.69
N ILE A 95 8.35 12.54 -1.14
CA ILE A 95 8.51 13.39 0.05
C ILE A 95 8.82 12.54 1.28
N GLU A 96 8.09 11.44 1.49
CA GLU A 96 8.33 10.51 2.60
C GLU A 96 9.76 9.93 2.55
N GLU A 97 10.18 9.41 1.39
CA GLU A 97 11.56 8.95 1.19
C GLU A 97 12.59 10.06 1.46
N GLY A 98 12.29 11.28 0.99
CA GLY A 98 13.14 12.45 1.19
C GLY A 98 13.33 12.76 2.67
N GLU A 99 12.25 12.73 3.45
CA GLU A 99 12.30 12.93 4.90
C GLU A 99 13.10 11.83 5.61
N GLU A 100 12.92 10.57 5.24
CA GLU A 100 13.69 9.46 5.81
C GLU A 100 15.18 9.60 5.52
N ARG A 101 15.55 9.98 4.29
CA ARG A 101 16.94 10.28 3.91
C ARG A 101 17.51 11.43 4.74
N ILE A 102 16.74 12.50 4.97
CA ILE A 102 17.19 13.61 5.82
C ILE A 102 17.42 13.14 7.25
N ARG A 103 16.46 12.39 7.84
CA ARG A 103 16.58 11.85 9.21
C ARG A 103 17.81 10.96 9.37
N SER A 104 18.06 10.05 8.41
CA SER A 104 19.24 9.17 8.44
C SER A 104 20.55 9.95 8.30
N VAL A 105 20.61 10.98 7.45
CA VAL A 105 21.77 11.87 7.34
C VAL A 105 22.01 12.63 8.64
N GLU A 106 20.98 13.15 9.28
CA GLU A 106 21.11 13.82 10.58
C GLU A 106 21.58 12.87 11.67
N GLN A 107 21.07 11.65 11.70
CA GLN A 107 21.51 10.62 12.64
C GLN A 107 22.97 10.24 12.40
N ALA A 108 23.37 10.06 11.14
CA ALA A 108 24.76 9.78 10.77
C ALA A 108 25.71 10.93 11.16
N LYS A 109 25.27 12.18 10.98
CA LYS A 109 26.02 13.36 11.44
C LYS A 109 26.18 13.39 12.96
N LYS A 110 25.12 13.07 13.72
CA LYS A 110 25.16 12.99 15.19
C LYS A 110 26.04 11.85 15.69
N ALA A 111 26.04 10.71 15.00
CA ALA A 111 26.85 9.55 15.30
C ALA A 111 28.22 9.54 14.58
N SER A 112 28.69 10.70 14.09
CA SER A 112 29.94 10.78 13.34
C SER A 112 31.12 10.40 14.22
N ILE A 113 31.77 9.28 13.88
CA ILE A 113 33.00 8.81 14.53
C ILE A 113 34.18 9.59 13.94
N PRO A 114 35.08 10.14 14.77
CA PRO A 114 36.25 10.84 14.27
C PRO A 114 37.18 9.89 13.50
N TYR A 115 37.65 10.35 12.35
CA TYR A 115 38.48 9.55 11.43
C TYR A 115 39.72 8.89 12.08
N PRO A 116 40.45 9.54 13.01
CA PRO A 116 41.57 8.91 13.70
C PRO A 116 41.18 7.66 14.52
N GLU A 117 40.04 7.68 15.20
CA GLU A 117 39.57 6.52 15.99
C GLU A 117 39.16 5.37 15.09
N LEU A 118 38.50 5.68 13.97
CA LEU A 118 38.09 4.69 12.98
C LEU A 118 39.30 4.00 12.33
N LEU A 119 40.35 4.77 12.00
CA LEU A 119 41.60 4.20 11.48
C LEU A 119 42.33 3.33 12.52
N ALA A 120 42.43 3.80 13.76
CA ALA A 120 43.06 3.04 14.84
C ALA A 120 42.32 1.71 15.10
N TYR A 121 40.99 1.74 15.09
CA TYR A 121 40.17 0.54 15.23
C TYR A 121 40.25 -0.38 14.01
N ALA A 122 40.27 0.15 12.80
CA ALA A 122 40.45 -0.66 11.59
C ALA A 122 41.82 -1.36 11.56
N GLN A 123 42.88 -0.67 12.00
CA GLN A 123 44.21 -1.25 12.12
C GLN A 123 44.25 -2.36 13.17
N SER A 124 43.55 -2.20 14.30
CA SER A 124 43.48 -3.24 15.33
C SER A 124 42.69 -4.47 14.86
N LEU A 125 41.58 -4.28 14.13
CA LEU A 125 40.79 -5.36 13.54
C LEU A 125 41.52 -6.12 12.43
N SER A 126 42.34 -5.43 11.63
CA SER A 126 43.07 -6.03 10.49
C SER A 126 43.86 -7.28 10.88
N ALA A 127 44.45 -7.30 12.07
CA ALA A 127 45.20 -8.46 12.59
C ALA A 127 44.32 -9.69 12.92
N PHE A 128 43.01 -9.51 13.10
CA PHE A 128 42.04 -10.57 13.43
C PHE A 128 41.14 -10.96 12.25
N THR A 129 41.01 -10.09 11.24
CA THR A 129 40.12 -10.30 10.07
C THR A 129 40.87 -10.63 8.79
N SER A 130 42.16 -10.32 8.70
CA SER A 130 42.97 -10.66 7.53
C SER A 130 43.34 -12.13 7.54
N ALA A 131 42.80 -12.93 6.62
CA ALA A 131 43.37 -14.21 6.23
C ALA A 131 44.18 -13.98 4.94
N PRO A 132 45.52 -13.85 5.00
CA PRO A 132 46.33 -13.64 3.80
C PRO A 132 46.11 -14.80 2.82
N PRO A 133 45.83 -14.55 1.52
CA PRO A 133 45.48 -15.58 0.53
C PRO A 133 46.54 -16.65 0.27
N ASN A 134 47.72 -16.56 0.88
CA ASN A 134 48.81 -17.53 0.82
C ASN A 134 49.51 -17.57 2.18
N MET A 135 48.85 -18.08 3.23
CA MET A 135 49.54 -18.29 4.51
C MET A 135 50.66 -19.33 4.28
N PRO A 136 51.94 -18.95 4.43
CA PRO A 136 53.00 -19.93 4.28
C PRO A 136 52.97 -20.90 5.47
N ASP A 137 53.29 -22.17 5.20
CA ASP A 137 53.35 -23.21 6.21
C ASP A 137 54.41 -22.85 7.27
N LEU A 138 53.94 -22.58 8.49
CA LEU A 138 54.74 -22.14 9.65
C LEU A 138 55.74 -23.20 10.14
N THR A 139 55.74 -24.39 9.54
CA THR A 139 56.65 -25.50 9.88
C THR A 139 57.99 -25.44 9.14
N LEU A 140 58.17 -24.55 8.16
CA LEU A 140 59.39 -24.42 7.35
C LEU A 140 60.40 -23.43 7.97
N PRO A 141 61.63 -23.85 8.30
CA PRO A 141 62.64 -22.97 8.88
C PRO A 141 63.19 -21.97 7.83
N GLY A 142 63.24 -20.68 8.19
CA GLY A 142 63.92 -19.62 7.40
C GLY A 142 63.03 -18.51 6.84
N GLN A 143 61.74 -18.46 7.18
CA GLN A 143 60.84 -17.40 6.69
C GLN A 143 60.85 -16.12 7.55
N PRO A 144 60.54 -14.95 6.94
CA PRO A 144 60.36 -13.71 7.68
C PRO A 144 59.28 -13.89 8.77
N PRO A 145 59.39 -13.17 9.91
CA PRO A 145 58.42 -13.31 10.99
C PRO A 145 57.01 -13.08 10.43
N PRO A 146 56.07 -14.01 10.67
CA PRO A 146 54.74 -13.92 10.09
C PRO A 146 54.08 -12.62 10.54
N PRO A 147 53.28 -11.96 9.67
CA PRO A 147 52.45 -10.84 10.10
C PRO A 147 51.61 -11.28 11.29
N LEU A 148 51.43 -10.38 12.27
CA LEU A 148 50.66 -10.64 13.49
C LEU A 148 49.23 -11.05 13.13
N PHE A 149 49.01 -12.36 13.03
CA PHE A 149 47.74 -12.97 12.71
C PHE A 149 47.16 -13.57 13.98
N PHE A 150 45.96 -13.14 14.31
CA PHE A 150 45.19 -13.72 15.40
C PHE A 150 44.00 -14.49 14.83
N PRO A 151 43.64 -15.63 15.44
CA PRO A 151 42.45 -16.37 15.03
C PRO A 151 41.19 -15.48 15.14
N PRO A 152 40.18 -15.71 14.28
CA PRO A 152 39.00 -14.86 14.19
C PRO A 152 38.12 -14.89 15.44
N PHE A 153 38.31 -15.89 16.30
CA PHE A 153 37.66 -16.00 17.60
C PHE A 153 38.70 -16.28 18.71
N PRO A 154 38.41 -15.90 19.96
CA PRO A 154 39.30 -16.20 21.09
C PRO A 154 39.51 -17.72 21.25
N ASN A 155 40.76 -18.18 21.17
CA ASN A 155 41.10 -19.57 21.45
C ASN A 155 40.96 -19.90 22.94
N GLU A 156 40.71 -21.17 23.24
CA GLU A 156 40.57 -21.69 24.61
C GLU A 156 41.79 -21.37 25.49
N GLU A 157 43.01 -21.43 24.96
CA GLU A 157 44.22 -21.03 25.69
C GLU A 157 44.22 -19.55 26.10
N LYS A 158 43.71 -18.67 25.23
CA LYS A 158 43.58 -17.23 25.54
C LYS A 158 42.48 -16.99 26.56
N MET A 159 41.36 -17.70 26.47
CA MET A 159 40.31 -17.66 27.48
C MET A 159 40.82 -18.18 28.83
N ARG A 160 41.63 -19.25 28.80
CA ARG A 160 42.23 -19.83 30.00
C ARG A 160 43.29 -18.97 30.66
N ARG A 161 44.06 -18.22 29.87
CA ARG A 161 45.06 -17.28 30.38
C ARG A 161 44.44 -15.94 30.79
N GLY A 162 43.22 -15.67 30.35
CA GLY A 162 42.49 -14.44 30.60
C GLY A 162 41.93 -14.34 32.02
N ARG A 163 41.44 -13.14 32.35
CA ARG A 163 40.88 -12.83 33.68
C ARG A 163 39.66 -13.69 34.05
N LEU A 164 38.90 -14.15 33.05
CA LEU A 164 37.76 -15.05 33.25
C LEU A 164 38.16 -16.33 33.99
N ASN A 165 39.34 -16.86 33.69
CA ASN A 165 39.86 -18.06 34.33
C ASN A 165 40.50 -17.83 35.70
N ALA A 166 40.95 -16.59 35.96
CA ALA A 166 41.48 -16.19 37.25
C ALA A 166 40.36 -16.07 38.31
N GLU A 167 39.13 -15.77 37.89
CA GLU A 167 37.96 -15.65 38.76
C GLU A 167 37.23 -17.00 38.94
N ALA A 168 37.21 -17.85 37.91
CA ALA A 168 36.72 -19.23 38.00
C ALA A 168 37.49 -20.14 37.03
N PRO A 169 38.21 -21.17 37.50
CA PRO A 169 38.99 -22.02 36.62
C PRO A 169 38.06 -22.82 35.69
N LEU A 170 38.16 -22.57 34.38
CA LEU A 170 37.69 -23.47 33.34
C LEU A 170 38.44 -24.79 33.54
N GLY A 171 37.71 -25.88 33.78
CA GLY A 171 38.23 -27.22 34.06
C GLY A 171 39.18 -27.79 33.00
N LEU A 172 39.45 -29.09 33.08
CA LEU A 172 40.40 -29.72 32.15
C LEU A 172 39.92 -29.59 30.70
N LEU A 173 40.88 -29.59 29.76
CA LEU A 173 40.64 -29.50 28.32
C LEU A 173 39.68 -30.61 27.88
N GLY A 174 38.43 -30.23 27.57
CA GLY A 174 37.34 -31.15 27.20
C GLY A 174 36.19 -31.28 28.21
N GLU A 175 36.27 -30.66 29.38
CA GLU A 175 35.20 -30.69 30.39
C GLU A 175 34.21 -29.52 30.22
N THR A 176 32.91 -29.80 30.12
CA THR A 176 31.85 -28.79 30.05
C THR A 176 31.39 -28.43 31.46
N HIS A 177 31.61 -27.19 31.90
CA HIS A 177 31.03 -26.67 33.15
C HIS A 177 29.86 -25.73 32.87
N SER A 178 28.82 -25.81 33.69
CA SER A 178 27.69 -24.87 33.65
C SER A 178 28.16 -23.48 34.08
N VAL A 179 28.15 -22.52 33.17
CA VAL A 179 28.51 -21.13 33.46
C VAL A 179 27.32 -20.44 34.10
N GLY A 180 27.33 -20.34 35.43
CA GLY A 180 26.29 -19.66 36.20
C GLY A 180 26.52 -19.85 37.69
N ARG A 181 26.61 -18.75 38.44
CA ARG A 181 26.64 -18.80 39.91
C ARG A 181 25.30 -19.36 40.38
N ALA A 182 25.29 -20.54 41.01
CA ALA A 182 24.10 -21.03 41.69
C ALA A 182 23.64 -19.97 42.70
N PRO A 183 22.35 -19.63 42.77
CA PRO A 183 21.86 -18.62 43.69
C PRO A 183 22.16 -19.09 45.11
N THR A 184 23.11 -18.43 45.78
CA THR A 184 23.37 -18.66 47.20
C THR A 184 22.12 -18.28 47.98
N VAL A 185 21.48 -19.27 48.60
CA VAL A 185 20.37 -19.09 49.53
C VAL A 185 20.86 -18.18 50.67
N SER A 186 20.31 -16.99 50.77
CA SER A 186 20.62 -16.02 51.82
C SER A 186 20.06 -16.48 53.18
N PRO A 187 20.85 -16.47 54.28
CA PRO A 187 20.32 -16.66 55.63
C PRO A 187 19.48 -15.45 56.09
N PRO A 188 18.53 -15.62 57.04
CA PRO A 188 17.61 -14.58 57.47
C PRO A 188 18.31 -13.47 58.27
N LYS A 189 17.87 -12.24 58.01
CA LYS A 189 18.42 -10.98 58.51
C LYS A 189 17.97 -10.70 59.96
N ALA A 190 18.92 -10.45 60.87
CA ALA A 190 18.69 -9.86 62.19
C ALA A 190 18.91 -8.32 62.16
N PRO A 191 18.34 -7.53 63.08
CA PRO A 191 18.23 -6.08 62.92
C PRO A 191 19.43 -5.27 63.49
N ASP A 192 19.71 -4.20 62.74
CA ASP A 192 20.32 -2.89 63.04
C ASP A 192 21.65 -2.71 63.80
N ALA A 193 22.62 -2.09 63.11
CA ALA A 193 23.21 -0.80 63.50
C ALA A 193 24.16 -0.23 62.41
N SER A 194 23.77 0.92 61.84
CA SER A 194 24.60 2.04 61.31
C SER A 194 25.84 1.78 60.43
N GLN A 195 25.82 2.25 59.17
CA GLN A 195 26.64 3.40 58.71
C GLN A 195 26.39 3.74 57.23
N HIS A 196 26.26 5.05 56.99
CA HIS A 196 26.08 5.71 55.70
C HIS A 196 27.29 5.56 54.76
N PHE A 197 27.07 5.40 53.46
CA PHE A 197 27.53 6.29 52.37
C PHE A 197 26.88 5.83 51.05
N GLY A 198 26.16 6.74 50.39
CA GLY A 198 25.35 6.46 49.20
C GLY A 198 26.14 6.49 47.90
N ASN A 199 25.88 5.52 47.02
CA ASN A 199 26.31 5.52 45.63
C ASN A 199 25.23 6.20 44.75
N PRO A 200 25.56 7.22 43.94
CA PRO A 200 24.59 8.05 43.21
C PRO A 200 24.12 7.49 41.85
N TYR A 201 24.37 6.22 41.54
CA TYR A 201 23.97 5.59 40.26
C TYR A 201 23.00 4.40 40.43
N ARG A 202 22.13 4.44 41.45
CA ARG A 202 21.04 3.45 41.56
C ARG A 202 19.79 4.03 40.90
N GLN A 203 19.59 3.70 39.62
CA GLN A 203 18.32 3.90 38.95
C GLN A 203 17.29 2.92 39.53
N ASP A 204 16.17 3.48 40.00
CA ASP A 204 14.98 2.75 40.43
C ASP A 204 14.41 1.92 39.28
N ILE A 205 14.72 0.62 39.25
CA ILE A 205 14.03 -0.34 38.38
C ILE A 205 12.85 -0.89 39.18
N ARG A 206 11.70 -0.24 38.93
CA ARG A 206 10.34 -0.74 39.18
C ARG A 206 10.25 -2.20 38.71
N GLY A 207 9.93 -3.11 39.64
CA GLY A 207 9.87 -4.55 39.35
C GLY A 207 8.84 -4.89 38.26
N PRO A 208 9.12 -5.84 37.35
CA PRO A 208 8.13 -6.33 36.42
C PRO A 208 7.17 -7.30 37.13
N GLN A 209 5.87 -7.06 36.92
CA GLN A 209 4.80 -8.03 37.16
C GLN A 209 5.10 -9.34 36.40
N PRO A 210 4.81 -10.53 36.96
CA PRO A 210 4.88 -11.76 36.18
C PRO A 210 3.78 -11.74 35.12
N GLN A 211 4.14 -11.44 33.87
CA GLN A 211 3.31 -11.74 32.72
C GLN A 211 3.34 -13.26 32.53
N LEU A 212 2.23 -13.90 32.89
CA LEU A 212 1.88 -15.25 32.46
C LEU A 212 1.92 -15.27 30.92
N PHE A 213 2.92 -15.95 30.36
CA PHE A 213 2.97 -16.28 28.95
C PHE A 213 2.00 -17.44 28.70
N ASP A 214 0.78 -17.11 28.27
CA ASP A 214 -0.18 -18.08 27.75
C ASP A 214 0.12 -18.26 26.25
N LEU A 215 0.95 -19.26 25.95
CA LEU A 215 1.33 -19.66 24.60
C LEU A 215 0.25 -20.61 24.06
N ASP A 216 -0.85 -20.03 23.59
CA ASP A 216 -1.86 -20.77 22.83
C ASP A 216 -1.34 -20.99 21.40
N LEU A 217 -0.54 -22.05 21.23
CA LEU A 217 -0.10 -22.57 19.94
C LEU A 217 -1.24 -23.38 19.31
N ASP A 218 -2.20 -22.68 18.70
CA ASP A 218 -3.11 -23.33 17.75
C ASP A 218 -2.35 -23.61 16.44
N LEU A 219 -1.95 -24.87 16.26
CA LEU A 219 -1.14 -25.37 15.15
C LEU A 219 -1.97 -26.07 14.07
N ASN A 220 -3.27 -25.80 13.94
CA ASN A 220 -4.09 -26.32 12.84
C ASN A 220 -5.04 -25.28 12.23
N PRO A 221 -4.58 -24.38 11.34
CA PRO A 221 -5.44 -23.72 10.39
C PRO A 221 -5.53 -24.57 9.12
N ASP A 222 -6.41 -25.58 9.12
CA ASP A 222 -7.10 -26.19 7.96
C ASP A 222 -7.39 -27.70 8.16
N LEU A 223 -8.57 -27.99 8.71
CA LEU A 223 -9.40 -29.19 8.45
C LEU A 223 -10.87 -28.89 8.76
#